data_AF-A0A9J6ZRB5-F1
#
_entry.id   AF-A0A9J6ZRB5-F1
#
_cell.length_a   1.000
_cell.length_b   1.000
_cell.length_c   1.000
_cell.angle_alpha   90.00
_cell.angle_beta   90.00
_cell.angle_gamma   90.00
#
_symmetry.space_group_name_H-M   'P 1'
#
loop_
_entity.id
_entity.type
_entity.pdbx_description
1 polymer ?
#
loop_
_entity_poly.entity_id
_entity_poly.type
_entity_poly.pdbx_seq_one_letter_code
_entity_poly.pdbx_strand_id
1 'polypeptide(L)'
;MKVKTQRLNAIIRLIENHRVGSQDELLALLEKEGISTTQATLSRDLKALKVAKQPDYDGGYVYVLPENQSPDEADFDYGDFPVSGIISIEFSGNLAVIKTRPGFANGIASVIDSQAPYEILGTIAGDDTILLVTRESVSRTKVLAGLSQFLPGIRDKILG
;
A
#
# COMPACT_ATOMS: atom_id res chain seq x y z
N MET A 1 26.60 7.65 15.77
CA MET A 1 25.21 7.14 15.75
C MET A 1 24.18 8.23 15.43
N LYS A 2 24.18 9.40 16.08
CA LYS A 2 23.19 10.49 15.81
C LYS A 2 23.12 10.98 14.35
N VAL A 3 24.25 11.15 13.68
CA VAL A 3 24.32 11.69 12.30
C VAL A 3 23.68 10.75 11.26
N LYS A 4 23.84 9.43 11.42
CA LYS A 4 23.23 8.44 10.51
C LYS A 4 21.71 8.42 10.67
N THR A 5 21.21 8.39 11.90
CA THR A 5 19.76 8.43 12.17
C THR A 5 19.13 9.73 11.66
N GLN A 6 19.78 10.87 11.90
CA GLN A 6 19.33 12.16 11.38
C GLN A 6 19.24 12.17 9.85
N ARG A 7 20.25 11.63 9.16
CA ARG A 7 20.24 11.51 7.70
C ARG A 7 19.16 10.56 7.19
N LEU A 8 18.96 9.40 7.81
CA LEU A 8 17.91 8.46 7.41
C LEU A 8 16.51 9.07 7.56
N ASN A 9 16.26 9.76 8.68
CA ASN A 9 14.98 10.46 8.90
C ASN A 9 14.77 11.59 7.88
N ALA A 10 15.83 12.32 7.52
CA ALA A 10 15.75 13.33 6.47
C ALA A 10 15.48 12.70 5.09
N ILE A 11 16.10 11.58 4.75
CA ILE A 11 15.82 10.84 3.50
C ILE A 11 14.36 10.42 3.43
N ILE A 12 13.81 9.85 4.51
CA ILE A 12 12.40 9.45 4.60
C ILE A 12 11.50 10.66 4.34
N ARG A 13 11.66 11.72 5.14
CA ARG A 13 10.86 12.94 5.03
C ARG A 13 10.95 13.57 3.64
N LEU A 14 12.13 13.62 3.03
CA LEU A 14 12.32 14.22 1.71
C LEU A 14 11.61 13.43 0.61
N ILE A 15 11.64 12.10 0.67
CA ILE A 15 10.93 11.23 -0.29
C ILE A 15 9.41 11.32 -0.10
N GLU A 16 8.92 11.49 1.13
CA GLU A 16 7.48 11.65 1.41
C GLU A 16 6.94 13.01 0.96
N ASN A 17 7.74 14.07 1.11
CA ASN A 17 7.28 15.45 0.88
C ASN A 17 7.64 16.00 -0.51
N HIS A 18 8.49 15.30 -1.28
CA HIS A 18 8.93 15.75 -2.59
C HIS A 18 8.89 14.61 -3.61
N ARG A 19 8.62 14.95 -4.87
CA ARG A 19 8.79 14.02 -5.99
C ARG A 19 10.26 13.95 -6.39
N VAL A 20 10.96 12.94 -5.89
CA VAL A 20 12.39 12.76 -6.13
C VAL A 20 12.64 11.60 -7.09
N GLY A 21 13.22 11.85 -8.26
CA GLY A 21 13.45 10.83 -9.30
C GLY A 21 14.85 10.23 -9.33
N SER A 22 15.82 10.88 -8.68
CA SER A 22 17.24 10.51 -8.75
C SER A 22 18.01 10.70 -7.44
N GLN A 23 19.14 10.01 -7.30
CA GLN A 23 20.01 10.18 -6.14
C GLN A 23 20.65 11.57 -6.10
N ASP A 24 20.97 12.15 -7.25
CA ASP A 24 21.58 13.48 -7.33
C ASP A 24 20.61 14.56 -6.85
N GLU A 25 19.34 14.44 -7.20
CA GLU A 25 18.28 15.31 -6.70
C GLU A 25 18.11 15.17 -5.18
N LEU A 26 18.11 13.94 -4.67
CA LEU A 26 18.02 13.69 -3.23
C LEU A 26 19.23 14.22 -2.47
N LEU A 27 20.45 14.13 -3.04
CA LEU A 27 21.66 14.71 -2.49
C LEU A 27 21.54 16.24 -2.40
N ALA A 28 21.06 16.89 -3.46
CA ALA A 28 20.87 18.33 -3.47
C ALA A 28 19.85 18.80 -2.41
N LEU A 29 18.78 18.03 -2.18
CA LEU A 29 17.81 18.30 -1.12
C LEU A 29 18.41 18.13 0.28
N LEU A 30 19.18 17.06 0.52
CA LEU A 30 19.87 16.84 1.78
C LEU A 30 20.90 17.95 2.07
N GLU A 31 21.61 18.42 1.05
CA GLU A 31 22.58 19.51 1.18
C GLU A 31 21.90 20.83 1.57
N LYS A 32 20.71 21.12 1.01
CA LYS A 32 19.90 22.28 1.42
C LYS A 32 19.47 22.22 2.88
N GLU A 33 19.32 21.03 3.45
CA GLU A 33 19.06 20.83 4.89
C GLU A 33 20.33 20.76 5.75
N GLY A 34 21.50 21.02 5.16
CA GLY A 34 22.79 20.99 5.85
C GLY A 34 23.33 19.58 6.11
N ILE A 35 22.81 18.56 5.43
CA ILE A 35 23.22 17.16 5.57
C ILE A 35 24.10 16.76 4.38
N SER A 36 25.43 16.80 4.57
CA SER A 36 26.38 16.34 3.56
C SER A 36 26.55 14.81 3.61
N THR A 37 26.45 14.15 2.46
CA THR A 37 26.70 12.72 2.30
C THR A 37 27.19 12.42 0.88
N THR A 38 27.69 11.21 0.64
CA THR A 38 28.13 10.77 -0.70
C THR A 38 27.06 9.93 -1.38
N GLN A 39 27.10 9.88 -2.72
CA GLN A 39 26.22 9.02 -3.52
C GLN A 39 26.31 7.54 -3.10
N ALA A 40 27.51 7.04 -2.82
CA ALA A 40 27.70 5.67 -2.34
C ALA A 40 27.04 5.41 -0.97
N THR A 41 27.07 6.40 -0.07
CA THR A 41 26.42 6.31 1.24
C THR A 41 24.90 6.37 1.09
N LEU A 42 24.40 7.30 0.28
CA LEU A 42 22.98 7.45 0.00
C LEU A 42 22.41 6.19 -0.66
N SER A 43 23.13 5.58 -1.61
CA SER A 43 22.74 4.33 -2.25
C SER A 43 22.56 3.19 -1.24
N ARG A 44 23.49 3.06 -0.27
CA ARG A 44 23.37 2.08 0.81
C ARG A 44 22.20 2.39 1.75
N ASP A 45 21.97 3.65 2.06
CA ASP A 45 20.86 4.09 2.92
C ASP A 45 19.50 3.83 2.26
N LEU A 46 19.34 4.14 0.96
CA LEU A 46 18.13 3.83 0.19
C LEU A 46 17.87 2.32 0.16
N LYS A 47 18.91 1.50 -0.02
CA LYS A 47 18.80 0.04 0.05
C LYS A 47 18.39 -0.45 1.44
N ALA A 48 18.94 0.16 2.50
CA ALA A 48 18.58 -0.18 3.89
C ALA A 48 17.13 0.20 4.22
N LEU A 49 16.65 1.32 3.69
CA LEU A 49 15.27 1.79 3.78
C LEU A 49 14.33 1.10 2.80
N LYS A 50 14.84 0.18 1.96
CA LYS A 50 14.08 -0.57 0.95
C LYS A 50 13.31 0.33 -0.03
N VAL A 51 13.82 1.53 -0.31
CA VAL A 51 13.20 2.50 -1.24
C VAL A 51 13.10 1.89 -2.63
N ALA A 52 11.92 1.97 -3.24
CA ALA A 52 11.65 1.52 -4.60
C ALA A 52 11.49 2.70 -5.56
N LYS A 53 11.48 2.43 -6.87
CA LYS A 53 11.10 3.40 -7.90
C LYS A 53 9.75 3.03 -8.48
N GLN A 54 8.83 3.98 -8.55
CA GLN A 54 7.51 3.82 -9.15
C GLN A 54 7.36 4.76 -10.35
N PRO A 55 6.64 4.35 -11.42
CA PRO A 55 6.30 5.26 -12.52
C PRO A 55 5.56 6.48 -12.01
N ASP A 56 5.96 7.66 -12.49
CA ASP A 56 5.29 8.91 -12.16
C ASP A 56 4.20 9.27 -13.18
N TYR A 57 3.18 10.01 -12.74
CA TYR A 57 2.03 10.39 -13.57
C TYR A 57 2.41 11.31 -14.75
N ASP A 58 3.49 12.09 -14.60
CA ASP A 58 4.02 12.99 -15.63
C ASP A 58 5.07 12.30 -16.54
N GLY A 59 5.27 11.00 -16.37
CA GLY A 59 6.31 10.21 -17.01
C GLY A 59 7.62 10.19 -16.20
N GLY A 60 8.38 9.10 -16.34
CA GLY A 60 9.59 8.88 -15.55
C GLY A 60 9.35 8.04 -14.30
N TYR A 61 10.25 8.14 -13.32
CA TYR A 61 10.21 7.36 -12.09
C TYR A 61 10.52 8.22 -10.86
N VAL A 62 9.78 8.01 -9.78
CA VAL A 62 9.99 8.64 -8.48
C VAL A 62 10.34 7.60 -7.41
N TYR A 63 11.10 8.01 -6.41
CA TYR A 63 11.35 7.20 -5.22
C TYR A 63 10.11 7.11 -4.34
N VAL A 64 9.86 5.91 -3.85
CA VAL A 64 8.78 5.61 -2.90
C VAL A 64 9.35 4.76 -1.77
N LEU A 65 8.98 5.09 -0.54
CA LEU A 65 9.30 4.24 0.60
C LEU A 65 8.37 3.01 0.57
N PRO A 66 8.83 1.83 1.00
CA PRO A 66 7.89 0.76 1.31
C PRO A 66 6.97 1.26 2.43
N GLU A 67 5.69 0.92 2.37
CA GLU A 67 4.77 1.15 3.47
C GLU A 67 5.39 0.59 4.75
N ASN A 68 5.92 1.48 5.60
CA ASN A 68 6.48 1.09 6.87
C ASN A 68 5.32 0.74 7.79
N GLN A 69 5.11 -0.57 7.98
CA GLN A 69 4.51 -1.08 9.20
C GLN A 69 5.43 -0.68 10.37
N SER A 70 5.21 0.50 10.93
CA SER A 70 5.73 0.92 12.24
C SER A 70 4.54 1.04 13.22
N PRO A 71 4.65 0.53 14.46
CA PRO A 71 3.50 0.42 15.38
C PRO A 71 3.07 1.73 16.07
N ASP A 72 3.61 2.89 15.73
CA ASP A 72 3.45 4.13 16.52
C ASP A 72 3.02 5.35 15.69
N GLU A 73 2.19 5.16 14.67
CA GLU A 73 1.37 6.24 14.11
C GLU A 73 -0.10 5.81 14.09
N ALA A 74 -0.71 5.91 15.27
CA ALA A 74 -2.10 6.31 15.35
C ALA A 74 -2.27 7.64 14.59
N ASP A 75 -3.34 7.73 13.78
CA ASP A 75 -3.81 8.89 13.01
C ASP A 75 -3.34 9.06 11.55
N PHE A 76 -2.88 8.01 10.86
CA PHE A 76 -3.29 7.89 9.46
C PHE A 76 -4.66 7.25 9.42
N ASP A 77 -5.66 8.04 9.04
CA ASP A 77 -7.02 7.58 8.71
C ASP A 77 -6.96 6.68 7.47
N TYR A 78 -6.48 5.45 7.67
CA TYR A 78 -6.62 4.31 6.77
C TYR A 78 -8.08 3.82 6.71
N GLY A 79 -9.04 4.53 7.32
CA GLY A 79 -10.46 4.20 7.28
C GLY A 79 -11.01 4.19 5.85
N ASP A 80 -10.43 4.98 4.94
CA ASP A 80 -10.96 5.19 3.59
C ASP A 80 -10.13 4.57 2.44
N PHE A 81 -8.85 4.24 2.65
CA PHE A 81 -7.98 3.80 1.54
C PHE A 81 -8.43 2.50 0.86
N PRO A 82 -8.83 1.42 1.56
CA PRO A 82 -9.16 0.19 0.88
C PRO A 82 -10.61 0.17 0.33
N VAL A 83 -11.55 0.90 0.94
CA VAL A 83 -12.97 0.90 0.49
C VAL A 83 -13.22 1.92 -0.61
N SER A 84 -12.56 3.08 -0.60
CA SER A 84 -12.66 4.07 -1.68
C SER A 84 -12.13 3.53 -3.02
N GLY A 85 -11.22 2.56 -2.97
CA GLY A 85 -10.74 1.80 -4.12
C GLY A 85 -11.72 0.75 -4.63
N ILE A 86 -12.72 0.32 -3.83
CA ILE A 86 -13.69 -0.71 -4.20
C ILE A 86 -14.93 -0.10 -4.86
N ILE A 87 -15.20 -0.57 -6.07
CA ILE A 87 -16.35 -0.19 -6.88
C ILE A 87 -17.53 -1.11 -6.55
N SER A 88 -17.31 -2.43 -6.61
CA SER A 88 -18.38 -3.41 -6.36
C SER A 88 -17.86 -4.77 -5.90
N ILE A 89 -18.76 -5.57 -5.32
CA ILE A 89 -18.58 -6.99 -5.05
C ILE A 89 -19.80 -7.80 -5.54
N GLU A 90 -19.54 -8.89 -6.26
CA GLU A 90 -20.55 -9.83 -6.77
C GLU A 90 -20.17 -11.27 -6.42
N PHE A 91 -21.16 -12.11 -6.12
CA PHE A 91 -20.94 -13.50 -5.69
C PHE A 91 -21.48 -14.53 -6.69
N SER A 92 -20.64 -15.51 -7.04
CA SER A 92 -21.01 -16.69 -7.83
C SER A 92 -20.54 -17.96 -7.12
N GLY A 93 -21.47 -18.70 -6.50
CA GLY A 93 -21.12 -19.86 -5.68
C GLY A 93 -20.16 -19.50 -4.54
N ASN A 94 -19.01 -20.15 -4.50
CA ASN A 94 -17.91 -19.91 -3.55
C ASN A 94 -16.88 -18.87 -4.04
N LEU A 95 -17.19 -18.14 -5.12
CA LEU A 95 -16.36 -17.08 -5.66
C LEU A 95 -17.01 -15.73 -5.41
N ALA A 96 -16.20 -14.71 -5.17
CA ALA A 96 -16.59 -13.33 -5.26
C ALA A 96 -15.66 -12.58 -6.22
N VAL A 97 -16.23 -11.72 -7.05
CA VAL A 97 -15.49 -10.81 -7.92
C VAL A 97 -15.61 -9.41 -7.33
N ILE A 98 -14.46 -8.82 -7.00
CA ILE A 98 -14.39 -7.44 -6.50
C ILE A 98 -13.82 -6.56 -7.60
N LYS A 99 -14.58 -5.54 -7.99
CA LYS A 99 -14.12 -4.50 -8.93
C LYS A 99 -13.54 -3.34 -8.14
N THR A 100 -12.43 -2.82 -8.64
CA THR A 100 -11.65 -1.77 -7.99
C THR A 100 -11.31 -0.67 -9.00
N ARG A 101 -10.80 0.46 -8.52
CA ARG A 101 -10.19 1.48 -9.39
C ARG A 101 -8.88 0.91 -9.99
N PRO A 102 -8.47 1.34 -11.21
CA PRO A 102 -7.24 0.87 -11.82
C PRO A 102 -6.02 0.99 -10.90
N GLY A 103 -5.25 -0.09 -10.76
CA GLY A 103 -4.07 -0.16 -9.89
C GLY A 103 -4.34 -0.47 -8.41
N PHE A 104 -5.60 -0.56 -7.96
CA PHE A 104 -5.93 -0.79 -6.55
C PHE A 104 -6.07 -2.27 -6.19
N ALA A 105 -6.26 -3.16 -7.16
CA ALA A 105 -6.57 -4.57 -6.90
C ALA A 105 -5.50 -5.28 -6.06
N ASN A 106 -4.22 -5.06 -6.34
CA ASN A 106 -3.12 -5.69 -5.59
C ASN A 106 -3.06 -5.23 -4.13
N GLY A 107 -3.22 -3.93 -3.86
CA GLY A 107 -3.21 -3.40 -2.50
C GLY A 107 -4.36 -3.93 -1.66
N ILE A 108 -5.59 -3.91 -2.22
CA ILE A 108 -6.78 -4.42 -1.54
C ILE A 108 -6.68 -5.93 -1.30
N ALA A 109 -6.23 -6.72 -2.29
CA ALA A 109 -6.00 -8.15 -2.13
C ALA A 109 -4.98 -8.44 -1.03
N SER A 110 -3.87 -7.69 -0.98
CA SER A 110 -2.87 -7.83 0.07
C SER A 110 -3.44 -7.53 1.46
N VAL A 111 -4.34 -6.55 1.59
CA VAL A 111 -5.03 -6.27 2.85
C VAL A 111 -5.91 -7.47 3.25
N ILE A 112 -6.72 -7.97 2.33
CA ILE A 112 -7.59 -9.14 2.57
C ILE A 112 -6.77 -10.35 3.02
N ASP A 113 -5.69 -10.65 2.31
CA ASP A 113 -4.82 -11.79 2.62
C ASP A 113 -4.07 -11.61 3.95
N SER A 114 -3.68 -10.37 4.31
CA SER A 114 -3.00 -10.09 5.58
C SER A 114 -3.90 -10.27 6.81
N GLN A 115 -5.19 -9.96 6.67
CA GLN A 115 -6.17 -10.14 7.74
C GLN A 115 -6.62 -11.60 7.86
N ALA A 116 -6.44 -12.38 6.79
CA ALA A 116 -6.67 -13.83 6.73
C ALA A 116 -7.95 -14.31 7.44
N PRO A 117 -9.13 -13.69 7.20
CA PRO A 117 -10.36 -14.12 7.84
C PRO A 117 -10.66 -15.57 7.45
N TYR A 118 -11.09 -16.37 8.41
CA TYR A 118 -11.27 -17.82 8.24
C TYR A 118 -12.17 -18.16 7.05
N GLU A 119 -13.18 -17.33 6.79
CA GLU A 119 -14.14 -17.44 5.70
C GLU A 119 -13.51 -17.44 4.29
N ILE A 120 -12.36 -16.78 4.13
CA ILE A 120 -11.68 -16.58 2.85
C ILE A 120 -10.59 -17.64 2.69
N LEU A 121 -10.62 -18.35 1.57
CA LEU A 121 -9.57 -19.32 1.20
C LEU A 121 -8.34 -18.60 0.64
N GLY A 122 -8.56 -17.55 -0.16
CA GLY A 122 -7.49 -16.69 -0.70
C GLY A 122 -8.00 -15.75 -1.79
N THR A 123 -7.10 -14.91 -2.31
CA THR A 123 -7.39 -13.96 -3.39
C THR A 123 -6.40 -14.07 -4.56
N ILE A 124 -6.82 -13.63 -5.75
CA ILE A 124 -5.97 -13.40 -6.91
C ILE A 124 -6.30 -12.01 -7.46
N ALA A 125 -5.30 -11.14 -7.52
CA ALA A 125 -5.44 -9.78 -8.04
C ALA A 125 -4.97 -9.66 -9.50
N GLY A 126 -5.75 -8.94 -10.30
CA GLY A 126 -5.32 -8.34 -11.56
C GLY A 126 -4.91 -6.87 -11.35
N ASP A 127 -5.24 -6.02 -12.32
CA ASP A 127 -5.04 -4.56 -12.21
C ASP A 127 -6.21 -3.87 -11.49
N ASP A 128 -7.44 -4.19 -11.91
CA ASP A 128 -8.69 -3.55 -11.45
C ASP A 128 -9.70 -4.54 -10.86
N THR A 129 -9.34 -5.83 -10.81
CA THR A 129 -10.26 -6.91 -10.45
C THR A 129 -9.58 -7.89 -9.50
N ILE A 130 -10.28 -8.29 -8.44
CA ILE A 130 -9.85 -9.34 -7.52
C ILE A 130 -10.83 -10.50 -7.61
N LEU A 131 -10.29 -11.71 -7.80
CA LEU A 131 -11.02 -12.95 -7.57
C LEU A 131 -10.79 -13.39 -6.13
N LEU A 132 -11.85 -13.46 -5.34
CA LEU A 132 -11.84 -13.94 -3.97
C LEU A 132 -12.49 -15.32 -3.92
N VAL A 133 -11.81 -16.29 -3.31
CA VAL A 133 -12.34 -17.65 -3.12
C VAL A 133 -12.71 -17.82 -1.65
N THR A 134 -13.94 -18.24 -1.38
CA THR A 134 -14.42 -18.53 -0.02
C THR A 134 -14.21 -20.01 0.30
N ARG A 135 -14.07 -20.34 1.58
CA ARG A 135 -14.08 -21.75 2.00
C ARG A 135 -15.45 -22.38 1.75
N GLU A 136 -15.47 -23.69 1.62
CA GLU A 136 -16.70 -24.46 1.47
C GLU A 136 -17.63 -24.27 2.68
N SER A 137 -18.94 -24.34 2.43
CA SER A 137 -19.98 -24.21 3.47
C SER A 137 -19.99 -22.89 4.25
N VAL A 138 -19.25 -21.87 3.79
CA VAL A 138 -19.32 -20.51 4.32
C VAL A 138 -20.44 -19.75 3.63
N SER A 139 -21.32 -19.10 4.40
CA SER A 139 -22.38 -18.26 3.84
C SER A 139 -21.84 -16.90 3.43
N ARG A 140 -22.44 -16.30 2.39
CA ARG A 140 -22.14 -14.94 1.93
C ARG A 140 -22.16 -13.91 3.07
N THR A 141 -23.13 -14.02 3.97
CA THR A 141 -23.25 -13.14 5.15
C THR A 141 -22.04 -13.21 6.07
N LYS A 142 -21.44 -14.41 6.27
CA LYS A 142 -20.22 -14.56 7.08
C LYS A 142 -19.01 -13.94 6.40
N VAL A 143 -18.86 -14.15 5.08
CA VAL A 143 -17.79 -13.52 4.29
C VAL A 143 -17.86 -12.00 4.41
N LEU A 144 -19.05 -11.43 4.20
CA LEU A 144 -19.26 -10.00 4.31
C LEU A 144 -19.04 -9.49 5.74
N ALA A 145 -19.43 -10.26 6.75
CA ALA A 145 -19.16 -9.90 8.14
C ALA A 145 -17.65 -9.89 8.45
N GLY A 146 -16.89 -10.87 7.95
CA GLY A 146 -15.43 -10.91 8.06
C GLY A 146 -14.77 -9.73 7.35
N LEU A 147 -15.12 -9.47 6.10
CA LEU A 147 -14.61 -8.32 5.35
C LEU A 147 -14.95 -6.99 6.02
N SER A 148 -16.15 -6.84 6.59
CA SER A 148 -16.58 -5.59 7.23
C SER A 148 -15.77 -5.23 8.48
N GLN A 149 -15.02 -6.16 9.06
CA GLN A 149 -14.17 -5.87 10.23
C GLN A 149 -12.98 -4.96 9.88
N PHE A 150 -12.51 -5.02 8.63
CA PHE A 150 -11.34 -4.28 8.17
C PHE A 150 -11.55 -3.52 6.84
N LEU A 151 -12.72 -3.67 6.22
CA LEU A 151 -13.21 -2.90 5.06
C LEU A 151 -14.58 -2.28 5.40
N PRO A 152 -14.64 -1.22 6.22
CA PRO A 152 -15.89 -0.58 6.59
C PRO A 152 -16.62 -0.03 5.36
N GLY A 153 -17.91 -0.35 5.19
CA GLY A 153 -18.69 0.08 4.01
C GLY A 153 -18.64 -0.89 2.81
N ILE A 154 -17.95 -2.02 2.90
CA ILE A 154 -17.96 -3.06 1.85
C ILE A 154 -19.37 -3.59 1.53
N ARG A 155 -20.28 -3.54 2.51
CA ARG A 155 -21.69 -3.95 2.36
C ARG A 155 -22.46 -3.06 1.39
N ASP A 156 -22.08 -1.78 1.30
CA ASP A 156 -22.73 -0.82 0.41
C ASP A 156 -22.26 -0.98 -1.05
N LYS A 157 -21.23 -1.81 -1.27
CA LYS A 157 -20.65 -2.12 -2.59
C LYS A 157 -21.22 -3.40 -3.22
N ILE A 158 -22.14 -4.08 -2.55
CA ILE A 158 -22.73 -5.32 -3.07
C ILE A 158 -23.64 -4.96 -4.25
N LEU A 159 -23.37 -5.56 -5.41
CA LEU A 159 -24.32 -5.56 -6.52
C LEU A 159 -25.24 -6.77 -6.34
N GLY A 160 -26.54 -6.53 -6.48
CA GLY A 160 -27.63 -7.48 -6.19
C GLY A 160 -27.57 -8.75 -7.02
#